data_AF-A0A0Q7F7P2-F1
#
_entry.id   AF-A0A0Q7F7P2-F1
#
_cell.length_a   1.000
_cell.length_b   1.000
_cell.length_c   1.000
_cell.angle_alpha   90.00
_cell.angle_beta   90.00
_cell.angle_gamma   90.00
#
_symmetry.space_group_name_H-M   'P 1'
#
loop_
_entity.id
_entity.type
_entity.pdbx_description
1 polymer ?
#
loop_
_entity_poly.entity_id
_entity_poly.type
_entity_poly.pdbx_seq_one_letter_code
_entity_poly.pdbx_strand_id
1 'polypeptide(L)'
;MDIDHLCGRLREIAVKVFGPPRADWELGKVLIGDFGPCTIYIPDERRIDIQLSPRAENDVMQTVYQLAHEVCHTLHPSRDGASLIADDTSVLNEGISTWFSCVICEQFEFGDIARASTAQTRYAHPMELVAELMMIDRNGVKKLRAYQPFIDRLTPSDFASAGVQVSDDLAYSLTRPFNQ
;
A
#
# COMPACT_ATOMS: atom_id res chain seq x y z
N MET A 1 -11.76 -2.49 -19.62
CA MET A 1 -11.44 -3.25 -18.39
C MET A 1 -12.43 -2.82 -17.35
N ASP A 2 -13.12 -3.75 -16.69
CA ASP A 2 -14.00 -3.41 -15.57
C ASP A 2 -13.13 -3.10 -14.34
N ILE A 3 -13.14 -1.84 -13.91
CA ILE A 3 -12.25 -1.33 -12.86
C ILE A 3 -12.62 -1.87 -11.47
N ASP A 4 -13.91 -2.10 -11.21
CA ASP A 4 -14.37 -2.64 -9.94
C ASP A 4 -14.01 -4.13 -9.85
N HIS A 5 -14.15 -4.86 -10.96
CA HIS A 5 -13.68 -6.25 -11.05
C HIS A 5 -12.16 -6.35 -10.85
N LEU A 6 -11.38 -5.47 -11.48
CA LEU A 6 -9.93 -5.42 -11.26
C LEU A 6 -9.61 -5.10 -9.79
N CYS A 7 -10.26 -4.11 -9.19
CA CYS A 7 -10.06 -3.73 -7.80
C CYS A 7 -10.29 -4.93 -6.85
N GLY A 8 -11.41 -5.65 -7.03
CA GLY A 8 -11.71 -6.86 -6.26
C GLY A 8 -10.60 -7.92 -6.37
N ARG A 9 -10.14 -8.20 -7.60
CA ARG A 9 -9.04 -9.16 -7.83
C ARG A 9 -7.72 -8.71 -7.19
N LEU A 10 -7.35 -7.45 -7.33
CA LEU A 10 -6.13 -6.92 -6.74
C LEU A 10 -6.20 -6.97 -5.20
N ARG A 11 -7.36 -6.66 -4.62
CA ARG A 11 -7.59 -6.76 -3.17
C ARG A 11 -7.46 -8.19 -2.67
N GLU A 12 -8.00 -9.18 -3.39
CA GLU A 12 -7.83 -10.59 -3.03
C GLU A 12 -6.34 -11.01 -3.01
N ILE A 13 -5.56 -10.54 -3.99
CA ILE A 13 -4.12 -10.82 -4.04
C ILE A 13 -3.41 -10.12 -2.87
N ALA A 14 -3.67 -8.83 -2.67
CA ALA A 14 -3.07 -8.05 -1.58
C ALA A 14 -3.38 -8.67 -0.21
N VAL A 15 -4.61 -9.15 0.02
CA VAL A 15 -5.00 -9.85 1.26
C VAL A 15 -4.22 -11.16 1.46
N LYS A 16 -3.97 -11.93 0.40
CA LYS A 16 -3.18 -13.16 0.50
C LYS A 16 -1.74 -12.86 0.93
N VAL A 17 -1.15 -11.81 0.36
CA VAL A 17 0.25 -11.42 0.60
C VAL A 17 0.41 -10.72 1.95
N PHE A 18 -0.41 -9.70 2.22
CA PHE A 18 -0.21 -8.80 3.35
C PHE A 18 -1.11 -9.12 4.54
N GLY A 19 -2.12 -9.99 4.40
CA GLY A 19 -3.10 -10.31 5.44
C GLY A 19 -4.44 -9.55 5.28
N PRO A 20 -5.45 -9.91 6.09
CA PRO A 20 -6.80 -9.35 5.98
C PRO A 20 -6.81 -7.83 6.18
N PRO A 21 -7.77 -7.09 5.57
CA PRO A 21 -7.94 -5.67 5.87
C PRO A 21 -8.35 -5.49 7.34
N ARG A 22 -8.13 -4.30 7.89
CA ARG A 22 -8.80 -3.93 9.14
C ARG A 22 -10.31 -3.92 8.95
N ALA A 23 -11.05 -4.34 9.98
CA ALA A 23 -12.50 -4.52 9.91
C ALA A 23 -13.31 -3.25 10.24
N ASP A 24 -12.64 -2.15 10.56
CA ASP A 24 -13.29 -0.87 10.90
C ASP A 24 -13.58 0.02 9.68
N TRP A 25 -13.12 -0.39 8.50
CA TRP A 25 -13.37 0.29 7.22
C TRP A 25 -13.80 -0.69 6.13
N GLU A 26 -14.74 -0.27 5.31
CA GLU A 26 -15.21 -1.00 4.12
C GLU A 26 -14.62 -0.37 2.86
N LEU A 27 -14.22 -1.22 1.90
CA LEU A 27 -13.85 -0.74 0.56
C LEU A 27 -15.12 -0.29 -0.16
N GLY A 28 -15.09 0.94 -0.67
CA GLY A 28 -16.15 1.52 -1.47
C GLY A 28 -15.89 1.42 -2.97
N LYS A 29 -16.01 2.56 -3.66
CA LYS A 29 -15.95 2.65 -5.12
C LYS A 29 -14.56 3.04 -5.63
N VAL A 30 -14.28 2.68 -6.88
CA VAL A 30 -13.17 3.27 -7.64
C VAL A 30 -13.69 4.38 -8.54
N LEU A 31 -13.05 5.54 -8.48
CA LEU A 31 -13.43 6.74 -9.22
C LEU A 31 -12.24 7.25 -10.03
N ILE A 32 -12.50 7.88 -11.17
CA ILE A 32 -11.53 8.75 -11.82
C ILE A 32 -11.84 10.18 -11.37
N GLY A 33 -10.85 10.86 -10.79
CA GLY A 33 -10.98 12.24 -10.33
C GLY A 33 -10.00 13.18 -11.03
N ASP A 34 -9.96 14.44 -10.60
CA ASP A 34 -9.16 15.49 -11.24
C ASP A 34 -7.70 15.57 -10.75
N PHE A 35 -7.37 14.87 -9.67
CA PHE A 35 -6.06 14.94 -9.00
C PHE A 35 -5.27 13.64 -9.10
N GLY A 36 -4.15 13.54 -8.37
CA GLY A 36 -3.40 12.30 -8.24
C GLY A 36 -4.22 11.16 -7.62
N PRO A 37 -3.72 9.92 -7.70
CA PRO A 37 -4.35 8.79 -7.03
C PRO A 37 -4.32 9.00 -5.51
N CYS A 38 -5.41 8.62 -4.84
CA CYS A 38 -5.50 8.65 -3.38
C CYS A 38 -6.67 7.80 -2.86
N THR A 39 -6.63 7.50 -1.57
CA THR A 39 -7.77 6.99 -0.81
C THR A 39 -8.60 8.15 -0.26
N ILE A 40 -9.92 8.08 -0.46
CA ILE A 40 -10.90 9.04 0.05
C ILE A 40 -11.65 8.39 1.21
N TYR A 41 -11.42 8.92 2.41
CA TYR A 41 -12.08 8.44 3.62
C TYR A 41 -13.45 9.10 3.78
N ILE A 42 -14.47 8.29 4.05
CA ILE A 42 -15.85 8.71 4.27
C ILE A 42 -16.25 8.23 5.68
N PRO A 43 -15.92 9.01 6.73
CA PRO A 43 -15.99 8.55 8.11
C PRO A 43 -17.39 8.13 8.56
N ASP A 44 -18.42 8.89 8.17
CA ASP A 44 -19.81 8.62 8.56
C ASP A 44 -20.32 7.26 8.04
N GLU A 45 -19.78 6.80 6.91
CA GLU A 45 -20.11 5.52 6.30
C GLU A 45 -19.09 4.41 6.64
N ARG A 46 -18.01 4.74 7.35
CA ARG A 46 -16.83 3.88 7.53
C ARG A 46 -16.35 3.27 6.21
N ARG A 47 -16.37 4.07 5.15
CA ARG A 47 -16.02 3.67 3.79
C ARG A 47 -14.73 4.33 3.32
N ILE A 48 -13.95 3.61 2.52
CA ILE A 48 -12.80 4.14 1.80
C ILE A 48 -13.05 3.97 0.31
N ASP A 49 -13.23 5.08 -0.40
CA ASP A 49 -13.24 5.10 -1.86
C ASP A 49 -11.81 5.25 -2.38
N ILE A 50 -11.54 4.77 -3.58
CA ILE A 50 -10.27 4.94 -4.28
C ILE A 50 -10.50 5.94 -5.41
N GLN A 51 -9.67 6.98 -5.47
CA GLN A 51 -9.58 7.85 -6.64
C GLN A 51 -8.32 7.51 -7.41
N LEU A 52 -8.44 7.35 -8.72
CA LEU A 52 -7.31 7.35 -9.65
C LEU A 52 -7.24 8.68 -10.39
N SER A 53 -6.06 8.97 -10.93
CA SER A 53 -5.85 10.18 -11.74
C SER A 53 -6.52 10.09 -13.12
N PRO A 54 -6.70 11.22 -13.83
CA PRO A 54 -7.24 11.22 -15.20
C PRO A 54 -6.43 10.36 -16.17
N ARG A 55 -5.13 10.15 -15.91
CA ARG A 55 -4.27 9.31 -16.75
C ARG A 55 -4.73 7.86 -16.77
N ALA A 56 -5.33 7.36 -15.68
CA ALA A 56 -5.82 6.00 -15.62
C ALA A 56 -6.96 5.75 -16.62
N GLU A 57 -7.75 6.77 -16.99
CA GLU A 57 -8.89 6.59 -17.89
C GLU A 57 -8.50 5.97 -19.25
N ASN A 58 -7.31 6.31 -19.76
CA ASN A 58 -6.88 5.93 -21.10
C ASN A 58 -5.54 5.16 -21.12
N ASP A 59 -4.94 4.91 -19.96
CA ASP A 59 -3.68 4.17 -19.83
C ASP A 59 -3.87 2.99 -18.88
N VAL A 60 -3.85 1.78 -19.44
CA VAL A 60 -4.04 0.53 -18.71
C VAL A 60 -2.93 0.31 -17.69
N MET A 61 -1.69 0.67 -18.03
CA MET A 61 -0.56 0.54 -17.10
C MET A 61 -0.77 1.48 -15.92
N GLN A 62 -1.17 2.74 -16.16
CA GLN A 62 -1.48 3.68 -15.09
C GLN A 62 -2.67 3.21 -14.24
N THR A 63 -3.71 2.64 -14.85
CA THR A 63 -4.83 2.04 -14.10
C THR A 63 -4.35 0.95 -13.16
N VAL A 64 -3.61 -0.04 -13.69
CA VAL A 64 -3.14 -1.18 -12.91
C VAL A 64 -2.19 -0.73 -11.81
N TYR A 65 -1.23 0.14 -12.12
CA TYR A 65 -0.24 0.63 -11.17
C TYR A 65 -0.89 1.43 -10.04
N GLN A 66 -1.73 2.42 -10.36
CA GLN A 66 -2.37 3.28 -9.37
C GLN A 66 -3.39 2.51 -8.53
N LEU A 67 -4.21 1.66 -9.14
CA LEU A 67 -5.20 0.89 -8.41
C LEU A 67 -4.57 -0.14 -7.47
N ALA A 68 -3.50 -0.81 -7.90
CA ALA A 68 -2.76 -1.72 -7.03
C ALA A 68 -2.17 -1.00 -5.81
N HIS A 69 -1.69 0.23 -6.01
CA HIS A 69 -1.14 1.06 -4.93
C HIS A 69 -2.21 1.40 -3.91
N GLU A 70 -3.31 2.02 -4.34
CA GLU A 70 -4.38 2.47 -3.44
C GLU A 70 -5.12 1.31 -2.77
N VAL A 71 -5.24 0.15 -3.42
CA VAL A 71 -5.79 -1.07 -2.79
C VAL A 71 -5.02 -1.46 -1.54
N CYS A 72 -3.70 -1.31 -1.52
CA CYS A 72 -2.88 -1.63 -0.34
C CYS A 72 -3.21 -0.70 0.83
N HIS A 73 -3.33 0.61 0.57
CA HIS A 73 -3.75 1.59 1.56
C HIS A 73 -5.09 1.24 2.22
N THR A 74 -6.03 0.65 1.47
CA THR A 74 -7.32 0.20 2.03
C THR A 74 -7.21 -0.98 3.00
N LEU A 75 -6.10 -1.75 2.99
CA LEU A 75 -5.91 -2.85 3.92
C LEU A 75 -5.47 -2.36 5.31
N HIS A 76 -4.73 -1.26 5.38
CA HIS A 76 -4.22 -0.67 6.62
C HIS A 76 -4.48 0.84 6.62
N PRO A 77 -5.73 1.25 6.80
CA PRO A 77 -6.09 2.65 6.68
C PRO A 77 -5.39 3.49 7.76
N SER A 78 -4.78 4.62 7.36
CA SER A 78 -4.00 5.49 8.25
C SER A 78 -4.86 6.32 9.22
N ARG A 79 -6.19 6.20 9.12
CA ARG A 79 -7.14 6.78 10.07
C ARG A 79 -7.65 5.72 11.03
N ASP A 80 -7.73 6.06 12.31
CA ASP A 80 -8.65 5.36 13.20
C ASP A 80 -10.09 5.79 12.88
N GLY A 81 -11.06 4.89 13.05
CA GLY A 81 -12.47 5.18 12.73
C GLY A 81 -13.13 6.29 13.56
N ALA A 82 -12.41 6.92 14.51
CA ALA A 82 -12.91 7.98 15.38
C ALA A 82 -12.20 9.34 15.17
N SER A 83 -11.03 9.35 14.54
CA SER A 83 -10.16 10.49 14.31
C SER A 83 -10.29 10.97 12.87
N LEU A 84 -10.51 12.28 12.72
CA LEU A 84 -10.47 12.95 11.43
C LEU A 84 -9.04 13.28 10.98
N ILE A 85 -8.06 13.10 11.86
CA ILE A 85 -6.63 13.33 11.59
C ILE A 85 -6.01 11.98 11.21
N ALA A 86 -5.45 11.91 10.00
CA ALA A 86 -4.67 10.77 9.57
C ALA A 86 -3.30 10.79 10.24
N ASP A 87 -2.77 9.61 10.58
CA ASP A 87 -1.37 9.48 10.97
C ASP A 87 -0.45 9.82 9.78
N ASP A 88 0.77 10.27 10.07
CA ASP A 88 1.79 10.47 9.04
C ASP A 88 2.12 9.11 8.39
N THR A 89 2.02 9.04 7.06
CA THR A 89 2.33 7.81 6.33
C THR A 89 3.79 7.41 6.56
N SER A 90 4.04 6.14 6.89
CA SER A 90 5.37 5.59 7.07
C SER A 90 6.02 5.18 5.74
N VAL A 91 7.35 5.08 5.72
CA VAL A 91 8.11 4.51 4.59
C VAL A 91 7.64 3.09 4.28
N LEU A 92 7.34 2.28 5.30
CA LEU A 92 6.81 0.93 5.12
C LEU A 92 5.49 0.91 4.37
N ASN A 93 4.57 1.81 4.73
CA ASN A 93 3.25 1.89 4.10
C ASN A 93 3.37 2.21 2.59
N GLU A 94 4.06 3.29 2.23
CA GLU A 94 4.31 3.63 0.82
C GLU A 94 5.13 2.58 0.08
N GLY A 95 6.09 1.96 0.77
CA GLY A 95 6.92 0.89 0.22
C GLY A 95 6.10 -0.34 -0.15
N ILE A 96 5.15 -0.76 0.70
CA ILE A 96 4.25 -1.90 0.44
C ILE A 96 3.40 -1.61 -0.80
N SER A 97 2.75 -0.45 -0.82
CA SER A 97 1.86 -0.05 -1.92
C SER A 97 2.64 0.05 -3.24
N THR A 98 3.83 0.64 -3.22
CA THR A 98 4.69 0.77 -4.41
C THR A 98 5.25 -0.57 -4.90
N TRP A 99 5.76 -1.40 -3.97
CA TRP A 99 6.27 -2.73 -4.30
C TRP A 99 5.18 -3.60 -4.91
N PHE A 100 3.98 -3.57 -4.33
CA PHE A 100 2.85 -4.33 -4.85
C PHE A 100 2.46 -3.88 -6.25
N SER A 101 2.39 -2.57 -6.52
CA SER A 101 2.12 -2.05 -7.87
C SER A 101 3.12 -2.56 -8.91
N CYS A 102 4.41 -2.53 -8.60
CA CYS A 102 5.45 -3.03 -9.51
C CYS A 102 5.35 -4.55 -9.76
N VAL A 103 5.02 -5.34 -8.73
CA VAL A 103 4.81 -6.79 -8.85
C VAL A 103 3.55 -7.11 -9.65
N ILE A 104 2.46 -6.37 -9.44
CA ILE A 104 1.25 -6.55 -10.23
C ILE A 104 1.52 -6.17 -11.68
N CYS A 105 2.18 -5.05 -11.96
CA CYS A 105 2.51 -4.64 -13.33
C CYS A 105 3.35 -5.68 -14.09
N GLU A 106 4.18 -6.49 -13.43
CA GLU A 106 4.88 -7.62 -14.08
C GLU A 106 3.91 -8.65 -14.66
N GLN A 107 2.80 -8.92 -13.96
CA GLN A 107 1.78 -9.88 -14.42
C GLN A 107 0.99 -9.37 -15.64
N PHE A 108 1.10 -8.07 -15.94
CA PHE A 108 0.48 -7.41 -17.09
C PHE A 108 1.52 -6.99 -18.14
N GLU A 109 2.74 -7.54 -18.09
CA GLU A 109 3.83 -7.22 -19.04
C GLU A 109 4.28 -5.74 -19.02
N PHE A 110 3.95 -5.01 -17.95
CA PHE A 110 4.35 -3.61 -17.73
C PHE A 110 5.44 -3.45 -16.67
N GLY A 111 6.00 -4.56 -16.17
CA GLY A 111 6.91 -4.60 -15.02
C GLY A 111 8.15 -3.72 -15.16
N ASP A 112 8.80 -3.75 -16.32
CA ASP A 112 10.02 -2.97 -16.59
C ASP A 112 9.72 -1.47 -16.64
N ILE A 113 8.63 -1.09 -17.30
CA ILE A 113 8.20 0.32 -17.42
C ILE A 113 7.81 0.87 -16.04
N ALA A 114 7.05 0.09 -15.26
CA ALA A 114 6.64 0.48 -13.91
C ALA A 114 7.85 0.69 -13.00
N ARG A 115 8.82 -0.23 -13.00
CA ARG A 115 10.06 -0.10 -12.22
C ARG A 115 10.91 1.07 -12.67
N ALA A 116 11.12 1.23 -13.97
CA ALA A 116 11.90 2.33 -14.52
C ALA A 116 11.29 3.69 -14.16
N SER A 117 9.96 3.81 -14.25
CA SER A 117 9.24 5.03 -13.82
C SER A 117 9.37 5.25 -12.31
N THR A 118 9.19 4.20 -11.49
CA THR A 118 9.27 4.28 -10.03
C THR A 118 10.66 4.68 -9.55
N ALA A 119 11.72 4.16 -10.20
CA ALA A 119 13.11 4.46 -9.90
C ALA A 119 13.46 5.96 -10.00
N GLN A 120 12.69 6.73 -10.77
CA GLN A 120 12.85 8.18 -10.93
C GLN A 120 12.03 8.99 -9.91
N THR A 121 11.40 8.33 -8.96
CA THR A 121 10.55 8.96 -7.94
C THR A 121 11.11 8.70 -6.54
N ARG A 122 10.61 9.45 -5.57
CA ARG A 122 10.87 9.20 -4.14
C ARG A 122 10.37 7.85 -3.63
N TYR A 123 9.49 7.18 -4.37
CA TYR A 123 8.93 5.87 -3.99
C TYR A 123 9.90 4.71 -4.26
N ALA A 124 10.99 4.95 -5.01
CA ALA A 124 12.00 3.94 -5.31
C ALA A 124 12.61 3.33 -4.04
N HIS A 125 13.09 4.17 -3.13
CA HIS A 125 13.77 3.71 -1.92
C HIS A 125 12.83 2.95 -0.95
N PRO A 126 11.62 3.44 -0.62
CA PRO A 126 10.63 2.66 0.13
C PRO A 126 10.34 1.28 -0.49
N MET A 127 10.18 1.22 -1.81
CA MET A 127 9.94 -0.02 -2.54
C MET A 127 11.11 -1.01 -2.36
N GLU A 128 12.34 -0.54 -2.45
CA GLU A 128 13.55 -1.36 -2.27
C GLU A 128 13.66 -1.91 -0.85
N LEU A 129 13.39 -1.09 0.17
CA LEU A 129 13.39 -1.54 1.57
C LEU A 129 12.31 -2.62 1.82
N VAL A 130 11.12 -2.47 1.24
CA VAL A 130 10.09 -3.50 1.33
C VAL A 130 10.46 -4.74 0.53
N ALA A 131 11.10 -4.60 -0.62
CA ALA A 131 11.64 -5.74 -1.35
C ALA A 131 12.66 -6.52 -0.49
N GLU A 132 13.55 -5.81 0.21
CA GLU A 132 14.49 -6.41 1.16
C GLU A 132 13.78 -7.16 2.30
N LEU A 133 12.80 -6.51 2.94
CA LEU A 133 11.96 -7.15 3.96
C LEU A 133 11.31 -8.44 3.44
N MET A 134 10.71 -8.40 2.25
CA MET A 134 10.01 -9.55 1.64
C MET A 134 10.96 -10.67 1.21
N MET A 135 12.24 -10.36 0.92
CA MET A 135 13.29 -11.36 0.69
C MET A 135 13.71 -12.06 1.97
N ILE A 136 13.84 -11.31 3.08
CA ILE A 136 14.20 -11.85 4.39
C ILE A 136 13.06 -12.70 4.97
N ASP A 137 11.84 -12.16 4.94
CA ASP A 137 10.65 -12.83 5.41
C ASP A 137 9.45 -12.50 4.52
N ARG A 138 9.07 -13.47 3.69
CA ARG A 138 7.91 -13.35 2.77
C ARG A 138 6.59 -13.07 3.48
N ASN A 139 6.49 -13.38 4.78
CA ASN A 139 5.31 -13.10 5.60
C ASN A 139 5.54 -11.90 6.54
N GLY A 140 6.66 -11.17 6.41
CA GLY A 140 7.05 -10.10 7.32
C GLY A 140 5.96 -9.04 7.49
N VAL A 141 5.48 -8.48 6.38
CA VAL A 141 4.38 -7.49 6.40
C VAL A 141 3.12 -8.06 7.05
N LYS A 142 2.78 -9.32 6.76
CA LYS A 142 1.61 -9.99 7.33
C LYS A 142 1.71 -10.17 8.84
N LYS A 143 2.90 -10.53 9.35
CA LYS A 143 3.19 -10.64 10.78
C LYS A 143 3.12 -9.28 11.47
N LEU A 144 3.73 -8.25 10.88
CA LEU A 144 3.71 -6.88 11.41
C LEU A 144 2.29 -6.36 11.53
N ARG A 145 1.47 -6.51 10.48
CA ARG A 145 0.06 -6.08 10.50
C ARG A 145 -0.81 -6.86 11.49
N ALA A 146 -0.48 -8.13 11.75
CA ALA A 146 -1.17 -8.92 12.77
C ALA A 146 -0.80 -8.48 14.19
N TYR A 147 0.44 -8.02 14.41
CA TYR A 147 0.92 -7.51 15.68
C TYR A 147 0.42 -6.08 15.97
N GLN A 148 0.56 -5.18 14.98
CA GLN A 148 0.13 -3.78 15.03
C GLN A 148 -0.65 -3.44 13.74
N PRO A 149 -1.99 -3.38 13.80
CA PRO A 149 -2.82 -3.10 12.62
C PRO A 149 -2.66 -1.69 12.03
N PHE A 150 -2.20 -0.72 12.82
CA PHE A 150 -1.88 0.63 12.36
C PHE A 150 -0.41 0.67 11.92
N ILE A 151 -0.16 0.34 10.65
CA ILE A 151 1.21 0.15 10.16
C ILE A 151 2.09 1.39 10.33
N ASP A 152 1.49 2.58 10.25
CA ASP A 152 2.18 3.86 10.43
C ASP A 152 2.58 4.15 11.88
N ARG A 153 2.11 3.34 12.83
CA ARG A 153 2.46 3.39 14.25
C ARG A 153 3.48 2.34 14.65
N LEU A 154 3.96 1.52 13.72
CA LEU A 154 5.03 0.57 13.99
C LEU A 154 6.30 1.31 14.40
N THR A 155 6.96 0.72 15.38
CA THR A 155 8.29 1.11 15.85
C THR A 155 9.30 0.02 15.48
N PRO A 156 10.61 0.31 15.47
CA PRO A 156 11.60 -0.71 15.11
C PRO A 156 11.54 -1.97 16.00
N SER A 157 11.24 -1.81 17.30
CA SER A 157 11.12 -2.94 18.24
C SER A 157 9.93 -3.85 17.95
N ASP A 158 8.94 -3.39 17.20
CA ASP A 158 7.77 -4.19 16.86
C ASP A 158 8.10 -5.31 15.85
N PHE A 159 9.17 -5.15 15.05
CA PHE A 159 9.61 -6.19 14.12
C PHE A 159 10.02 -7.47 14.87
N ALA A 160 10.92 -7.35 15.84
CA ALA A 160 11.33 -8.48 16.66
C ALA A 160 10.14 -9.07 17.44
N SER A 161 9.28 -8.21 17.99
CA SER A 161 8.09 -8.61 18.75
C SER A 161 7.06 -9.36 17.89
N ALA A 162 6.93 -9.01 16.61
CA ALA A 162 6.13 -9.70 15.62
C ALA A 162 6.79 -10.97 15.04
N GLY A 163 8.01 -11.31 15.47
CA GLY A 163 8.77 -12.45 14.95
C GLY A 163 9.30 -12.23 13.53
N VAL A 164 9.60 -10.98 13.18
CA VAL A 164 10.25 -10.56 11.93
C VAL A 164 11.69 -10.16 12.24
N GLN A 165 12.64 -10.99 11.84
CA GLN A 165 14.06 -10.83 12.14
C GLN A 165 14.76 -10.11 11.00
N VAL A 166 14.94 -8.79 11.15
CA VAL A 166 15.65 -7.91 10.20
C VAL A 166 16.75 -7.14 10.93
N SER A 167 17.62 -6.44 10.20
CA SER A 167 18.57 -5.52 10.82
C SER A 167 17.86 -4.32 11.47
N ASP A 168 18.47 -3.76 12.51
CA ASP A 168 17.98 -2.55 13.17
C ASP A 168 17.88 -1.37 12.19
N ASP A 169 18.83 -1.25 11.25
CA ASP A 169 18.84 -0.21 10.23
C ASP A 169 17.64 -0.32 9.27
N LEU A 170 17.28 -1.55 8.86
CA LEU A 170 16.12 -1.79 7.99
C LEU A 170 14.82 -1.48 8.73
N ALA A 171 14.67 -1.98 9.97
CA ALA A 171 13.51 -1.70 10.80
C ALA A 171 13.35 -0.19 11.04
N TYR A 172 14.44 0.50 11.40
CA TYR A 172 14.44 1.95 11.57
C TYR A 172 13.99 2.66 10.30
N SER A 173 14.61 2.35 9.16
CA SER A 173 14.31 2.98 7.87
C SER A 173 12.85 2.80 7.44
N LEU A 174 12.29 1.60 7.62
CA LEU A 174 10.91 1.28 7.30
C LEU A 174 9.89 2.03 8.17
N THR A 175 10.21 2.30 9.44
CA THR A 175 9.27 2.98 10.37
C THR A 175 9.36 4.50 10.36
N ARG A 176 10.24 5.10 9.53
CA ARG A 176 10.32 6.57 9.46
C ARG A 176 9.09 7.16 8.78
N PRO A 177 8.73 8.41 9.09
CA PRO A 177 7.77 9.16 8.30
C PRO A 177 8.22 9.24 6.83
N PHE A 178 7.29 9.02 5.91
CA PHE A 178 7.46 9.27 4.50
C PHE A 178 7.19 10.75 4.24
N ASN A 179 8.26 11.52 4.03
CA ASN A 179 8.12 12.94 3.76
C ASN A 179 7.55 13.15 2.34
N GLN A 180 6.32 13.65 2.29
CA GLN A 180 5.64 14.06 1.06
C GLN A 180 6.14 15.40 0.51
#